data_AF-A0A5B6V087-F1
#
_entry.id   AF-A0A5B6V087-F1
#
_cell.length_a   1.000
_cell.length_b   1.000
_cell.length_c   1.000
_cell.angle_alpha   90.00
_cell.angle_beta   90.00
_cell.angle_gamma   90.00
#
_symmetry.space_group_name_H-M   'P 1'
#
loop_
_entity.id
_entity.type
_entity.pdbx_description
1 polymer ?
#
loop_
_entity_poly.entity_id
_entity_poly.type
_entity_poly.pdbx_seq_one_letter_code
_entity_poly.pdbx_strand_id
1 'polypeptide(L)'
;MDPTKAPGVDGLSGSFFRENWEAVGNDIIKMCHDILRGEKDVDCINDTIIIKEPVDMTKFRPISLCRVMYKIVAKVLANRLKETLCISQNQSAFVPGRMIHDNILIAHEMVHYLQSAKNGPNKGFVIKLDMSKAYDCVEWAFIKKVMKKMGYANVWVTKIMRCVQSICYVVKCN
;
A
#
# COMPACT_ATOMS: atom_id res chain seq x y z
N MET A 1 7.77 -1.27 12.23
CA MET A 1 7.10 -2.51 11.79
C MET A 1 6.83 -3.36 13.01
N ASP A 2 5.68 -4.02 13.05
CA ASP A 2 5.36 -5.02 14.07
C ASP A 2 6.28 -6.23 13.89
N PRO A 3 7.02 -6.64 14.94
CA PRO A 3 8.01 -7.71 14.86
C PRO A 3 7.39 -9.11 14.70
N THR A 4 6.12 -9.27 15.07
CA THR A 4 5.42 -10.57 15.12
C THR A 4 4.81 -10.99 13.77
N LYS A 5 4.92 -10.13 12.75
CA LYS A 5 4.38 -10.43 11.42
C LYS A 5 5.08 -11.62 10.77
N ALA A 6 4.29 -12.40 10.03
CA ALA A 6 4.78 -13.53 9.26
C ALA A 6 5.96 -13.13 8.33
N PRO A 7 7.00 -13.97 8.25
CA PRO A 7 8.18 -13.71 7.42
C PRO A 7 7.89 -13.83 5.92
N GLY A 8 8.84 -13.37 5.10
CA GLY A 8 8.80 -13.57 3.66
C GLY A 8 9.38 -14.93 3.24
N VAL A 9 9.81 -15.03 1.98
CA VAL A 9 10.45 -16.23 1.39
C VAL A 9 11.69 -16.70 2.17
N ASP A 10 12.38 -15.78 2.82
CA ASP A 10 13.61 -16.04 3.59
C ASP A 10 13.35 -16.63 5.00
N GLY A 11 12.10 -16.67 5.46
CA GLY A 11 11.76 -17.12 6.81
C GLY A 11 12.19 -16.15 7.92
N LEU A 12 12.77 -14.99 7.59
CA LEU A 12 13.27 -14.03 8.57
C LEU A 12 12.17 -13.05 9.01
N SER A 13 11.79 -13.12 10.28
CA SER A 13 10.75 -12.27 10.89
C SER A 13 11.28 -10.92 11.32
N GLY A 14 10.38 -9.99 11.68
CA GLY A 14 10.79 -8.71 12.24
C GLY A 14 11.53 -8.83 13.57
N SER A 15 11.21 -9.86 14.38
CA SER A 15 11.93 -10.14 15.63
C SER A 15 13.40 -10.50 15.39
N PHE A 16 13.67 -11.35 14.39
CA PHE A 16 15.05 -11.73 14.03
C PHE A 16 15.93 -10.50 13.80
N PHE A 17 15.44 -9.54 13.00
CA PHE A 17 16.19 -8.31 12.70
C PHE A 17 16.36 -7.39 13.91
N ARG A 18 15.43 -7.40 14.88
CA ARG A 18 15.57 -6.62 16.11
C ARG A 18 16.59 -7.22 17.06
N GLU A 19 16.53 -8.54 17.25
CA GLU A 19 17.40 -9.28 18.17
C GLU A 19 18.85 -9.34 17.66
N ASN A 20 19.03 -9.40 16.34
CA ASN A 20 20.36 -9.53 15.72
C ASN A 20 20.84 -8.22 15.06
N TRP A 21 20.25 -7.07 15.44
CA TRP A 21 20.51 -5.79 14.76
C TRP A 21 21.99 -5.39 14.78
N GLU A 22 22.70 -5.67 15.87
CA GLU A 22 24.13 -5.37 15.99
C GLU A 22 24.96 -6.11 14.93
N ALA A 23 24.56 -7.32 14.56
CA ALA A 23 25.25 -8.13 13.56
C ALA A 23 24.88 -7.73 12.12
N VAL A 24 23.59 -7.55 11.82
CA VAL A 24 23.10 -7.39 10.43
C VAL A 24 22.74 -5.95 10.05
N GLY A 25 22.65 -5.03 11.01
CA GLY A 25 22.10 -3.69 10.81
C GLY A 25 22.89 -2.86 9.80
N ASN A 26 24.22 -2.92 9.86
CA ASN A 26 25.10 -2.19 8.94
C ASN A 26 24.90 -2.63 7.48
N ASP A 27 24.77 -3.93 7.25
CA ASP A 27 24.56 -4.48 5.91
C ASP A 27 23.19 -4.10 5.36
N ILE A 28 22.15 -4.12 6.19
CA ILE A 28 20.79 -3.72 5.81
C ILE A 28 20.75 -2.24 5.46
N ILE A 29 21.38 -1.39 6.27
CA ILE A 29 21.47 0.05 6.01
C ILE A 29 22.18 0.30 4.68
N LYS A 30 23.35 -0.33 4.46
CA LYS A 30 24.11 -0.23 3.22
C LYS A 30 23.27 -0.66 2.01
N MET A 31 22.64 -1.83 2.08
CA MET A 31 21.73 -2.30 1.03
C MET A 31 20.59 -1.31 0.75
N CYS A 32 19.95 -0.77 1.79
CA CYS A 32 18.90 0.23 1.61
C CYS A 32 19.43 1.48 0.90
N HIS A 33 20.62 1.97 1.27
CA HIS A 33 21.25 3.10 0.59
C HIS A 33 21.56 2.81 -0.87
N ASP A 34 22.18 1.67 -1.18
CA ASP A 34 22.52 1.26 -2.54
C ASP A 34 21.26 1.23 -3.43
N ILE A 35 20.17 0.62 -2.93
CA ILE A 35 18.88 0.56 -3.65
C ILE A 35 18.27 1.95 -3.82
N LEU A 36 18.26 2.77 -2.77
CA LEU A 36 17.68 4.11 -2.81
C LEU A 36 18.50 5.08 -3.68
N ARG A 37 19.80 4.84 -3.87
CA ARG A 37 20.65 5.57 -4.82
C ARG A 37 20.52 5.05 -6.24
N GLY A 38 20.01 3.83 -6.42
CA GLY A 38 19.84 3.17 -7.72
C GLY A 38 21.08 2.39 -8.16
N GLU A 39 22.02 2.14 -7.24
CA GLU A 39 23.25 1.35 -7.45
C GLU A 39 22.95 -0.16 -7.41
N LYS A 40 21.88 -0.56 -6.72
CA LYS A 40 21.34 -1.93 -6.73
C LYS A 40 19.86 -1.92 -7.11
N ASP A 41 19.41 -3.02 -7.71
CA ASP A 41 17.98 -3.22 -7.96
C ASP A 41 17.28 -3.83 -6.76
N VAL A 42 15.98 -3.59 -6.65
CA VAL A 42 15.12 -4.11 -5.59
C VAL A 42 14.73 -5.57 -5.83
N ASP A 43 14.93 -6.06 -7.06
CA ASP A 43 14.58 -7.40 -7.53
C ASP A 43 15.17 -8.50 -6.64
N CYS A 44 16.38 -8.29 -6.12
CA CYS A 44 17.06 -9.24 -5.24
C CYS A 44 16.35 -9.49 -3.91
N ILE A 45 15.40 -8.63 -3.52
CA ILE A 45 14.64 -8.71 -2.27
C ILE A 45 13.12 -8.70 -2.48
N ASN A 46 12.63 -8.64 -3.72
CA ASN A 46 11.20 -8.48 -4.04
C ASN A 46 10.45 -9.81 -4.23
N ASP A 47 11.04 -10.93 -3.82
CA ASP A 47 10.34 -12.22 -3.77
C ASP A 47 9.27 -12.20 -2.67
N THR A 48 8.03 -12.47 -3.08
CA THR A 48 6.84 -12.37 -2.23
C THR A 48 6.09 -13.70 -2.21
N ILE A 49 5.86 -14.24 -1.01
CA ILE A 49 5.00 -15.43 -0.85
C ILE A 49 3.55 -15.00 -0.96
N ILE A 50 2.78 -15.67 -1.81
CA ILE A 50 1.32 -15.64 -1.76
C ILE A 50 0.85 -16.88 -0.99
N ILE A 51 0.17 -16.67 0.12
CA ILE A 51 -0.53 -17.74 0.86
C ILE A 51 -1.94 -17.89 0.29
N LYS A 52 -2.30 -19.13 -0.07
CA LYS A 52 -3.66 -19.50 -0.50
C LYS A 52 -4.37 -20.27 0.62
N GLU A 53 -5.29 -19.61 1.30
CA GLU A 53 -6.30 -20.27 2.17
C GLU A 53 -7.70 -19.95 1.64
N PRO A 54 -8.26 -20.78 0.73
CA PRO A 54 -9.57 -20.50 0.15
C PRO A 54 -10.69 -21.00 1.07
N VAL A 55 -11.54 -20.08 1.54
CA VAL A 55 -12.89 -20.41 2.06
C VAL A 55 -13.95 -20.22 0.97
N ASP A 56 -13.75 -19.27 0.05
CA ASP A 56 -14.60 -18.97 -1.11
C ASP A 56 -13.75 -18.34 -2.22
N MET A 57 -13.74 -18.96 -3.41
CA MET A 57 -12.94 -18.52 -4.56
C MET A 57 -13.35 -17.14 -5.08
N THR A 58 -14.61 -16.74 -4.88
CA THR A 58 -15.13 -15.44 -5.34
C THR A 58 -14.69 -14.29 -4.43
N LYS A 59 -14.39 -14.58 -3.15
CA LYS A 59 -13.92 -13.62 -2.14
C LYS A 59 -12.44 -13.75 -1.83
N PHE A 60 -11.72 -14.55 -2.61
CA PHE A 60 -10.31 -14.82 -2.39
C PHE A 60 -9.48 -13.52 -2.45
N ARG A 61 -8.83 -13.20 -1.33
CA ARG A 61 -7.90 -12.08 -1.18
C ARG A 61 -6.55 -12.64 -0.71
N PRO A 62 -5.64 -12.98 -1.64
CA PRO A 62 -4.36 -13.57 -1.28
C PRO A 62 -3.56 -12.62 -0.39
N ILE A 63 -2.98 -13.15 0.68
CA ILE A 63 -2.05 -12.38 1.51
C ILE A 63 -0.65 -12.51 0.91
N SER A 64 -0.07 -11.36 0.57
CA SER A 64 1.29 -11.24 0.06
C SER A 64 2.28 -10.98 1.20
N LEU A 65 3.23 -11.89 1.40
CA LEU A 65 4.28 -11.80 2.41
C LEU A 65 5.62 -11.47 1.77
N CYS A 66 5.99 -10.19 1.80
CA CYS A 66 7.29 -9.72 1.34
C CYS A 66 8.37 -9.88 2.42
N ARG A 67 9.63 -9.99 2.00
CA ARG A 67 10.79 -9.94 2.91
C ARG A 67 10.81 -8.66 3.74
N VAL A 68 11.30 -8.74 4.97
CA VAL A 68 11.41 -7.57 5.86
C VAL A 68 12.30 -6.48 5.24
N MET A 69 13.39 -6.90 4.58
CA MET A 69 14.29 -6.01 3.85
C MET A 69 13.55 -5.15 2.81
N TYR A 70 12.72 -5.77 1.97
CA TYR A 70 11.90 -5.03 1.00
C TYR A 70 10.92 -4.08 1.68
N LYS A 71 10.26 -4.55 2.75
CA LYS A 71 9.33 -3.72 3.52
C LYS A 71 10.02 -2.47 4.07
N ILE A 72 11.30 -2.52 4.44
CA ILE A 72 12.05 -1.36 4.93
C ILE A 72 12.21 -0.33 3.81
N VAL A 73 12.69 -0.75 2.64
CA VAL A 73 12.87 0.11 1.46
C VAL A 73 11.53 0.75 1.05
N ALA A 74 10.49 -0.07 0.89
CA ALA A 74 9.16 0.38 0.53
C ALA A 74 8.59 1.38 1.57
N LYS A 75 8.85 1.14 2.86
CA LYS A 75 8.39 2.04 3.93
C LYS A 75 9.10 3.39 3.90
N VAL A 76 10.41 3.42 3.62
CA VAL A 76 11.16 4.67 3.45
C VAL A 76 10.60 5.48 2.29
N LEU A 77 10.36 4.84 1.14
CA LEU A 77 9.78 5.50 -0.03
C LEU A 77 8.37 6.02 0.26
N ALA A 78 7.51 5.20 0.87
CA ALA A 78 6.15 5.59 1.22
C ALA A 78 6.09 6.75 2.23
N ASN A 79 6.98 6.76 3.23
CA ASN A 79 7.03 7.84 4.21
C ASN A 79 7.44 9.17 3.57
N ARG A 80 8.38 9.17 2.61
CA ARG A 80 8.74 10.38 1.84
C ARG A 80 7.62 10.83 0.91
N LEU A 81 6.96 9.89 0.22
CA LEU A 81 5.84 10.21 -0.67
C LEU A 81 4.67 10.85 0.10
N LYS A 82 4.42 10.38 1.32
CA LYS A 82 3.35 10.87 2.19
C LYS A 82 3.44 12.37 2.46
N GLU A 83 4.65 12.92 2.56
CA GLU A 83 4.87 14.35 2.86
C GLU A 83 4.44 15.28 1.72
N THR A 84 4.45 14.77 0.48
CA THR A 84 4.18 15.58 -0.73
C THR A 84 2.86 15.23 -1.40
N LEU A 85 2.08 14.29 -0.85
CA LEU A 85 0.84 13.83 -1.47
C LEU A 85 -0.29 14.83 -1.21
N CYS A 86 -0.83 15.43 -2.28
CA CYS A 86 -2.01 16.28 -2.20
C CYS A 86 -3.27 15.41 -2.14
N ILE A 87 -3.89 15.32 -0.96
CA ILE A 87 -5.09 14.51 -0.71
C ILE A 87 -6.29 15.42 -0.45
N SER A 88 -7.40 15.19 -1.15
CA SER A 88 -8.66 15.91 -0.93
C SER A 88 -9.12 15.79 0.53
N GLN A 89 -9.75 16.83 1.08
CA GLN A 89 -10.28 16.81 2.46
C GLN A 89 -11.30 15.69 2.67
N ASN A 90 -12.01 15.29 1.62
CA ASN A 90 -13.06 14.27 1.68
C ASN A 90 -12.52 12.83 1.72
N GLN A 91 -11.21 12.61 1.60
CA GLN A 91 -10.61 11.28 1.65
C GLN A 91 -10.18 10.92 3.07
N SER A 92 -11.00 10.19 3.82
CA SER A 92 -10.68 9.88 5.23
C SER A 92 -9.83 8.61 5.40
N ALA A 93 -9.91 7.66 4.47
CA ALA A 93 -9.20 6.39 4.58
C ALA A 93 -7.68 6.54 4.37
N PHE A 94 -6.90 5.85 5.21
CA PHE A 94 -5.42 5.79 5.14
C PHE A 94 -4.70 7.14 5.28
N VAL A 95 -5.37 8.18 5.78
CA VAL A 95 -4.77 9.48 6.08
C VAL A 95 -4.64 9.62 7.61
N PRO A 96 -3.42 9.85 8.14
CA PRO A 96 -3.25 10.05 9.58
C PRO A 96 -4.06 11.25 10.07
N GLY A 97 -4.68 11.10 11.23
CA GLY A 97 -5.50 12.14 11.85
C GLY A 97 -6.92 12.25 11.29
N ARG A 98 -7.30 11.46 10.28
CA ARG A 98 -8.69 11.34 9.81
C ARG A 98 -9.31 10.06 10.34
N MET A 99 -10.57 10.15 10.78
CA MET A 99 -11.26 9.02 11.39
C MET A 99 -12.29 8.42 10.45
N ILE A 100 -12.57 7.12 10.61
CA ILE A 100 -13.64 6.46 9.85
C ILE A 100 -15.02 7.04 10.19
N HIS A 101 -15.17 7.59 11.41
CA HIS A 101 -16.40 8.21 11.88
C HIS A 101 -16.82 9.42 11.04
N ASP A 102 -15.87 10.17 10.48
CA ASP A 102 -16.15 11.33 9.63
C ASP A 102 -16.95 10.90 8.38
N ASN A 103 -16.56 9.79 7.76
CA ASN A 103 -17.28 9.22 6.61
C ASN A 103 -18.68 8.70 6.98
N ILE A 104 -18.83 8.14 8.18
CA ILE A 104 -20.13 7.67 8.68
C ILE A 104 -21.07 8.87 8.88
N LEU A 105 -20.57 9.96 9.45
CA LEU A 105 -21.34 11.17 9.66
C LEU A 105 -21.79 11.78 8.33
N ILE A 106 -20.88 11.93 7.36
CA ILE A 106 -21.21 12.41 6.01
C ILE A 106 -22.30 11.53 5.37
N ALA A 107 -22.16 10.20 5.44
CA ALA A 107 -23.16 9.30 4.89
C ALA A 107 -24.52 9.45 5.58
N HIS A 108 -24.53 9.63 6.90
CA HIS A 108 -25.76 9.86 7.66
C HIS A 108 -26.44 11.19 7.30
N GLU A 109 -25.66 12.26 7.16
CA GLU A 109 -26.16 13.57 6.70
C GLU A 109 -26.74 13.49 5.29
N MET A 110 -26.08 12.76 4.37
CA MET A 110 -26.60 12.53 3.02
C MET A 110 -27.95 11.81 3.04
N VAL A 111 -28.08 10.73 3.84
CA VAL A 111 -29.36 10.00 3.97
C VAL A 111 -30.43 10.88 4.61
N HIS A 112 -30.10 11.60 5.68
CA HIS A 112 -31.02 12.51 6.36
C HIS A 112 -31.51 13.63 5.41
N TYR A 113 -30.61 14.20 4.60
CA TYR A 113 -30.96 15.20 3.59
C TYR A 113 -32.00 14.66 2.58
N LEU A 114 -31.83 13.42 2.13
CA LEU A 114 -32.77 12.74 1.23
C LEU A 114 -34.11 12.41 1.90
N GLN A 115 -34.12 12.13 3.20
CA GLN A 115 -35.35 11.80 3.93
C GLN A 115 -36.13 13.04 4.39
N SER A 116 -35.46 14.18 4.57
CA SER A 116 -36.09 15.42 5.04
C SER A 116 -37.24 15.88 4.12
N ALA A 117 -38.42 16.07 4.72
CA ALA A 117 -39.62 16.56 4.02
C ALA A 117 -39.55 18.05 3.65
N LYS A 118 -38.59 18.80 4.21
CA LYS A 118 -38.46 20.26 4.03
C LYS A 118 -37.75 20.67 2.74
N ASN A 119 -37.09 19.74 2.04
CA ASN A 119 -36.13 20.06 0.97
C ASN A 119 -36.71 19.94 -0.46
N GLY A 120 -38.04 19.92 -0.61
CA GLY A 120 -38.71 19.87 -1.92
C GLY A 120 -38.59 18.52 -2.65
N PRO A 121 -39.15 18.41 -3.87
CA PRO A 121 -39.26 17.15 -4.62
C PRO A 121 -37.96 16.69 -5.30
N ASN A 122 -36.94 17.53 -5.41
CA ASN A 122 -35.72 17.22 -6.17
C ASN A 122 -34.54 16.87 -5.26
N LYS A 123 -34.65 15.74 -4.54
CA LYS A 123 -33.72 15.37 -3.46
C LYS A 123 -32.37 14.82 -3.94
N GLY A 124 -32.25 14.48 -5.22
CA GLY A 124 -31.05 13.83 -5.77
C GLY A 124 -30.96 12.35 -5.39
N PHE A 125 -29.80 11.74 -5.61
CA PHE A 125 -29.53 10.33 -5.32
C PHE A 125 -28.11 10.14 -4.80
N VAL A 126 -27.91 9.10 -3.99
CA VAL A 126 -26.58 8.70 -3.47
C VAL A 126 -26.07 7.52 -4.29
N ILE A 127 -24.87 7.66 -4.83
CA ILE A 127 -24.19 6.58 -5.55
C ILE A 127 -23.11 6.00 -4.63
N LYS A 128 -23.21 4.69 -4.37
CA LYS A 128 -22.13 3.93 -3.72
C LYS A 128 -21.32 3.21 -4.80
N LEU A 129 -20.06 3.58 -4.92
CA LEU A 129 -19.10 2.92 -5.81
C LEU A 129 -18.14 2.07 -4.97
N ASP A 130 -17.94 0.82 -5.35
CA ASP A 130 -16.94 -0.08 -4.75
C ASP A 130 -16.10 -0.72 -5.85
N MET A 131 -14.79 -0.78 -5.64
CA MET A 131 -13.85 -1.34 -6.62
C MET A 131 -13.54 -2.79 -6.24
N SER A 132 -13.93 -3.72 -7.12
CA SER A 132 -13.53 -5.12 -6.98
C SER A 132 -12.01 -5.23 -7.04
N LYS A 133 -11.42 -5.93 -6.07
CA LYS A 133 -9.97 -6.22 -6.00
C LYS A 133 -9.09 -5.01 -6.31
N ALA A 134 -9.37 -3.88 -5.67
CA ALA A 134 -8.75 -2.59 -5.98
C ALA A 134 -7.21 -2.63 -6.10
N TYR A 135 -6.51 -3.43 -5.29
CA TYR A 135 -5.05 -3.57 -5.37
C TYR A 135 -4.55 -4.43 -6.55
N ASP A 136 -5.36 -5.38 -7.00
CA ASP A 136 -5.03 -6.29 -8.11
C ASP A 136 -5.38 -5.66 -9.47
N CYS A 137 -6.32 -4.71 -9.48
CA CYS A 137 -6.83 -4.06 -10.69
C CYS A 137 -6.09 -2.76 -11.07
N VAL A 138 -5.09 -2.30 -10.28
CA VAL A 138 -4.39 -1.06 -10.61
C VAL A 138 -3.38 -1.28 -11.73
N GLU A 139 -3.49 -0.50 -12.80
CA GLU A 139 -2.51 -0.53 -13.88
C GLU A 139 -1.25 0.28 -13.54
N TRP A 140 -0.08 -0.36 -13.63
CA TRP A 140 1.21 0.29 -13.36
C TRP A 140 1.49 1.49 -14.28
N ALA A 141 1.07 1.40 -15.55
CA ALA A 141 1.23 2.51 -16.49
C ALA A 141 0.37 3.73 -16.09
N PHE A 142 -0.81 3.51 -15.51
CA PHE A 142 -1.66 4.58 -14.98
C PHE A 142 -0.97 5.28 -13.81
N ILE A 143 -0.47 4.55 -12.81
CA ILE A 143 0.28 5.13 -11.67
C ILE A 143 1.45 5.97 -12.17
N LYS A 144 2.26 5.43 -13.10
CA LYS A 144 3.40 6.15 -13.68
C LYS A 144 2.99 7.48 -14.32
N LYS A 145 1.89 7.49 -15.07
CA LYS A 145 1.35 8.70 -15.71
C LYS A 145 0.85 9.72 -14.68
N VAL A 146 0.12 9.26 -13.65
CA VAL A 146 -0.37 10.12 -12.56
C VAL A 146 0.79 10.78 -11.82
N MET A 147 1.81 10.02 -11.42
CA MET A 147 2.98 10.58 -10.73
C MET A 147 3.71 11.63 -11.58
N LYS A 148 3.89 11.37 -12.88
CA LYS A 148 4.46 12.36 -13.80
C LYS A 148 3.61 13.63 -13.90
N LYS A 149 2.27 13.48 -13.95
CA LYS A 149 1.35 14.61 -14.02
C LYS A 149 1.34 15.43 -12.73
N MET A 150 1.57 14.80 -11.57
CA MET A 150 1.76 15.47 -10.28
C MET A 150 3.11 16.20 -10.16
N GLY A 151 4.00 16.09 -11.15
CA GLY A 151 5.28 16.80 -11.17
C GLY A 151 6.43 16.07 -10.47
N TYR A 152 6.28 14.79 -10.12
CA TYR A 152 7.40 14.02 -9.54
C TYR A 152 8.53 13.83 -10.55
N ALA A 153 9.77 14.01 -10.09
CA ALA A 153 10.97 13.81 -10.91
C ALA A 153 11.05 12.37 -11.46
N ASN A 154 11.52 12.22 -12.70
CA ASN A 154 11.61 10.91 -13.37
C ASN A 154 12.41 9.87 -12.56
N VAL A 155 13.46 10.30 -11.85
CA VAL A 155 14.26 9.44 -10.97
C VAL A 155 13.41 8.88 -9.84
N TRP A 156 12.55 9.70 -9.22
CA TRP A 156 11.64 9.27 -8.15
C TRP A 156 10.59 8.30 -8.68
N VAL A 157 9.97 8.63 -9.80
CA VAL A 157 8.98 7.76 -10.46
C VAL A 157 9.62 6.40 -10.78
N THR A 158 10.84 6.38 -11.32
CA THR A 158 11.55 5.13 -11.65
C THR A 158 11.79 4.27 -10.41
N LYS A 159 12.17 4.87 -9.27
CA LYS A 159 12.34 4.13 -8.01
C LYS A 159 11.05 3.45 -7.55
N ILE A 160 9.92 4.16 -7.58
CA ILE A 160 8.61 3.59 -7.24
C ILE A 160 8.23 2.49 -8.23
N MET A 161 8.43 2.72 -9.53
CA MET A 161 8.09 1.73 -10.56
C MET A 161 8.89 0.43 -10.41
N ARG A 162 10.18 0.50 -10.09
CA ARG A 162 10.99 -0.69 -9.80
C ARG A 162 10.38 -1.53 -8.68
N CYS A 163 9.98 -0.92 -7.57
CA CYS A 163 9.36 -1.64 -6.45
C CYS A 163 8.07 -2.37 -6.83
N VAL A 164 7.18 -1.73 -7.60
CA VAL A 164 5.85 -2.32 -7.91
C VAL A 164 5.87 -3.25 -9.12
N GLN A 165 6.86 -3.14 -10.01
CA GLN A 165 6.93 -3.93 -11.24
C GLN A 165 7.79 -5.18 -11.12
N SER A 166 8.77 -5.22 -10.21
CA SER A 166 9.71 -6.35 -10.12
C SER A 166 9.31 -7.46 -9.16
N ILE A 167 8.04 -7.52 -8.80
CA ILE A 167 7.55 -8.50 -7.84
C ILE A 167 7.60 -9.89 -8.46
N CYS A 168 8.30 -10.80 -7.78
CA CYS A 168 8.30 -12.23 -8.11
C CYS A 168 7.43 -12.97 -7.09
N TYR A 169 6.39 -13.65 -7.56
CA TYR A 169 5.46 -14.35 -6.69
C TYR A 169 5.82 -15.82 -6.54
N VAL A 170 5.92 -16.27 -5.28
CA VAL A 170 6.02 -17.69 -4.93
C VAL A 170 4.70 -18.11 -4.30
N VAL A 171 4.02 -19.07 -4.91
CA VAL A 171 2.74 -19.58 -4.37
C VAL A 171 3.03 -20.68 -3.36
N LYS A 172 2.62 -20.49 -2.11
CA LYS A 172 2.63 -21.54 -1.10
C LYS A 172 1.24 -22.14 -0.98
N CYS A 173 1.13 -23.42 -1.35
CA CYS A 173 -0.04 -24.26 -1.08
C CYS A 173 0.28 -25.08 0.17
N ASN A 174 -0.59 -25.01 1.18
CA ASN A 174 -0.55 -25.93 2.32
C ASN A 174 -1.29 -27.22 1.96
#